data_AF-A0A257A057-F1
#
_entry.id   AF-A0A257A057-F1
#
_cell.length_a   1.000
_cell.length_b   1.000
_cell.length_c   1.000
_cell.angle_alpha   90.00
_cell.angle_beta   90.00
_cell.angle_gamma   90.00
#
_symmetry.space_group_name_H-M   'P 1'
#
loop_
_entity.id
_entity.type
_entity.pdbx_description
1 polymer ?
#
loop_
_entity_poly.entity_id
_entity_poly.type
_entity_poly.pdbx_seq_one_letter_code
_entity_poly.pdbx_strand_id
1 'polypeptide(L)'
;MAIKDFPIEEYVLPGNAACPGCPSTMGLRTVLKALGKKTILTICYNNQIYSNTGIQRSGATPYAAWTTTTVKGKKEFRKDIGEIIIAHHVPYAATACVSYPEDLYNKVKKTMGIRGPKYIEILAPCPPGWRFSMDKTVEMGKLAVETGAWILYEYENGKLSFNGISKSIAEGKYKPKPVEDWLKLQGRFSHLFKPEKDIVRINAIKDHIRDTWEHYKKLASL
;
A
#
# COMPACT_ATOMS: atom_id res chain seq x y z
N MET A 1 31.12 -4.74 23.38
CA MET A 1 31.20 -4.43 21.94
C MET A 1 31.79 -3.03 21.83
N ALA A 2 33.00 -2.89 21.29
CA ALA A 2 33.66 -1.60 21.14
C ALA A 2 33.15 -0.90 19.87
N ILE A 3 33.26 0.44 19.81
CA ILE A 3 32.83 1.23 18.64
C ILE A 3 33.48 0.75 17.33
N LYS A 4 34.72 0.25 17.41
CA LYS A 4 35.47 -0.33 16.29
C LYS A 4 34.88 -1.63 15.73
N ASP A 5 34.00 -2.28 16.49
CA ASP A 5 33.36 -3.55 16.10
C ASP A 5 32.04 -3.33 15.33
N PHE A 6 31.60 -2.07 15.16
CA PHE A 6 30.39 -1.77 14.38
C PHE A 6 30.66 -1.88 12.87
N PRO A 7 29.73 -2.46 12.07
CA PRO A 7 29.85 -2.50 10.62
C PRO A 7 30.01 -1.08 10.06
N ILE A 8 31.02 -0.87 9.23
CA ILE A 8 31.31 0.44 8.60
C ILE A 8 30.25 0.81 7.57
N GLU A 9 29.64 -0.18 6.91
CA GLU A 9 28.59 0.01 5.91
C GLU A 9 27.31 0.55 6.57
N GLU A 10 26.77 1.64 6.03
CA GLU A 10 25.49 2.23 6.46
C GLU A 10 24.45 2.14 5.36
N TYR A 11 23.28 1.60 5.71
CA TYR A 11 22.14 1.44 4.80
C TYR A 11 21.10 2.57 4.94
N VAL A 12 21.26 3.43 5.95
CA VAL A 12 20.54 4.69 6.08
C VAL A 12 21.55 5.80 5.88
N LEU A 13 21.42 6.53 4.78
CA LEU A 13 22.33 7.62 4.43
C LEU A 13 22.20 8.79 5.42
N PRO A 14 23.30 9.49 5.73
CA PRO A 14 23.25 10.73 6.50
C PRO A 14 22.43 11.80 5.75
N GLY A 15 21.73 12.67 6.50
CA GLY A 15 20.96 13.79 5.93
C GLY A 15 19.48 13.49 5.65
N ASN A 16 18.91 12.42 6.20
CA ASN A 16 17.45 12.22 6.14
C ASN A 16 16.70 13.31 6.93
N ALA A 17 15.49 13.66 6.51
CA ALA A 17 14.70 14.77 7.06
C ALA A 17 14.21 14.57 8.52
N ALA A 18 14.57 13.47 9.18
CA ALA A 18 14.25 13.26 10.58
C ALA A 18 15.30 13.92 11.48
N CYS A 19 14.88 14.33 12.68
CA CYS A 19 15.80 14.80 13.71
C CYS A 19 16.90 13.74 13.97
N PRO A 20 18.17 14.14 14.17
CA PRO A 20 19.29 13.21 14.40
C PRO A 20 19.09 12.23 15.57
N GLY A 21 18.14 12.50 16.47
CA GLY A 21 17.75 11.62 17.58
C GLY A 21 16.40 10.90 17.41
N CYS A 22 15.78 10.90 16.23
CA CYS A 22 14.48 10.27 16.01
C CYS A 22 14.56 8.76 16.29
N PRO A 23 13.79 8.21 17.26
CA PRO A 23 13.84 6.79 17.62
C PRO A 23 13.50 5.88 16.45
N SER A 24 12.65 6.33 15.53
CA SER A 24 12.26 5.59 14.33
C SER A 24 13.40 5.49 13.33
N THR A 25 14.17 6.57 13.14
CA THR A 25 15.33 6.61 12.23
C THR A 25 16.51 5.84 12.82
N MET A 26 16.74 5.98 14.13
CA MET A 26 17.75 5.21 14.85
C MET A 26 17.39 3.72 14.86
N GLY A 27 16.13 3.38 15.12
CA GLY A 27 15.62 2.03 15.04
C GLY A 27 15.80 1.43 13.64
N LEU A 28 15.43 2.16 12.58
CA LEU A 28 15.62 1.73 11.19
C LEU A 28 17.11 1.50 10.87
N ARG A 29 18.00 2.39 11.30
CA ARG A 29 19.45 2.25 11.11
C ARG A 29 20.01 1.02 11.81
N THR A 30 19.65 0.80 13.09
CA THR A 30 20.10 -0.36 13.87
C THR A 30 19.54 -1.67 13.32
N VAL A 31 18.26 -1.68 12.93
CA VAL A 31 17.61 -2.83 12.32
C VAL A 31 18.29 -3.18 11.00
N LEU A 32 18.50 -2.23 10.09
CA LEU A 32 19.14 -2.50 8.81
C LEU A 32 20.61 -2.95 8.95
N LYS A 33 21.34 -2.47 9.95
CA LYS A 33 22.68 -2.99 10.28
C LYS A 33 22.64 -4.42 10.81
N ALA A 34 21.70 -4.75 11.68
CA ALA A 34 21.59 -6.09 12.27
C ALA A 34 21.21 -7.15 11.23
N LEU A 35 20.48 -6.76 10.18
CA LEU A 35 19.90 -7.68 9.21
C LEU A 35 20.79 -7.95 7.99
N GLY A 36 21.74 -7.06 7.69
CA GLY A 36 22.73 -7.23 6.60
C GLY A 36 22.13 -7.48 5.21
N LYS A 37 22.96 -7.95 4.27
CA LYS A 37 22.59 -8.17 2.84
C LYS A 37 21.67 -9.38 2.59
N LYS A 38 21.37 -10.20 3.60
CA LYS A 38 20.49 -11.37 3.50
C LYS A 38 19.37 -11.23 4.52
N THR A 39 18.11 -11.20 4.08
CA THR A 39 17.12 -12.28 4.37
C THR A 39 15.67 -11.78 4.37
N ILE A 40 15.38 -10.58 4.88
CA ILE A 40 13.99 -10.28 5.27
C ILE A 40 13.05 -10.05 4.10
N LEU A 41 11.94 -10.78 4.15
CA LEU A 41 10.67 -10.43 3.54
C LEU A 41 9.84 -9.65 4.57
N THR A 42 9.58 -8.38 4.29
CA THR A 42 8.66 -7.56 5.09
C THR A 42 7.27 -7.67 4.50
N ILE A 43 6.33 -8.18 5.30
CA ILE A 43 4.91 -8.21 4.93
C ILE A 43 4.21 -7.06 5.65
N CYS A 44 3.75 -6.07 4.88
CA CYS A 44 2.93 -4.99 5.40
C CYS A 44 1.46 -5.35 5.23
N TYR A 45 0.81 -5.71 6.34
CA TYR A 45 -0.64 -5.84 6.38
C TYR A 45 -1.28 -4.45 6.37
N ASN A 46 -1.84 -4.06 5.23
CA ASN A 46 -2.44 -2.75 5.04
C ASN A 46 -3.97 -2.83 5.11
N ASN A 47 -4.50 -2.54 6.30
CA ASN A 47 -5.92 -2.27 6.52
C ASN A 47 -6.27 -0.77 6.46
N GLN A 48 -5.29 0.08 6.13
CA GLN A 48 -5.42 1.52 5.93
C GLN A 48 -5.78 2.36 7.18
N ILE A 49 -5.81 1.79 8.38
CA ILE A 49 -6.16 2.51 9.62
C ILE A 49 -5.52 1.83 10.84
N TYR A 50 -5.50 2.49 11.99
CA TYR A 50 -5.19 1.80 13.25
C TYR A 50 -6.45 1.16 13.82
N SER A 51 -6.77 -0.06 13.38
CA SER A 51 -8.00 -0.75 13.78
C SER A 51 -8.05 -1.07 15.28
N ASN A 52 -6.94 -1.53 15.87
CA ASN A 52 -6.90 -1.97 17.26
C ASN A 52 -7.17 -0.83 18.26
N THR A 53 -6.62 0.36 18.00
CA THR A 53 -6.70 1.53 18.88
C THR A 53 -7.91 2.42 18.58
N GLY A 54 -9.00 1.82 18.09
CA GLY A 54 -10.25 2.54 17.85
C GLY A 54 -10.28 3.31 16.53
N ILE A 55 -9.80 2.72 15.43
CA ILE A 55 -9.98 3.24 14.06
C ILE A 55 -9.42 4.65 13.90
N GLN A 56 -8.16 4.85 14.29
CA GLN A 56 -7.48 6.13 14.13
C GLN A 56 -6.87 6.26 12.72
N ARG A 57 -6.59 7.51 12.32
CA ARG A 57 -5.91 7.86 11.08
C ARG A 57 -4.50 7.26 11.04
N SER A 58 -4.13 6.70 9.89
CA SER A 58 -2.76 6.33 9.55
C SER A 58 -2.28 7.05 8.28
N GLY A 59 -1.01 6.86 7.91
CA GLY A 59 -0.49 7.30 6.62
C GLY A 59 -1.14 6.58 5.43
N ALA A 60 -1.61 5.34 5.63
CA ALA A 60 -2.26 4.52 4.62
C ALA A 60 -3.76 4.82 4.46
N THR A 61 -4.36 5.60 5.37
CA THR A 61 -5.76 6.02 5.27
C THR A 61 -5.99 6.78 3.96
N PRO A 62 -7.00 6.41 3.15
CA PRO A 62 -7.30 7.10 1.89
C PRO A 62 -7.81 8.52 2.13
N TYR A 63 -7.72 9.35 1.10
CA TYR A 63 -8.38 10.65 1.08
C TYR A 63 -9.88 10.52 1.35
N ALA A 64 -10.44 11.50 2.05
CA ALA A 64 -11.85 11.57 2.46
C ALA A 64 -12.36 10.44 3.36
N ALA A 65 -11.51 9.48 3.77
CA ALA A 65 -11.93 8.42 4.69
C ALA A 65 -12.18 8.97 6.10
N TRP A 66 -13.33 8.63 6.67
CA TRP A 66 -13.63 8.88 8.07
C TRP A 66 -12.82 7.96 8.98
N THR A 67 -12.29 8.53 10.06
CA THR A 67 -11.66 7.81 11.19
C THR A 67 -12.04 8.55 12.47
N THR A 68 -11.79 7.97 13.65
CA THR A 68 -12.05 8.66 14.93
C THR A 68 -11.26 9.96 15.10
N THR A 69 -10.11 10.07 14.43
CA THR A 69 -9.25 11.27 14.41
C THR A 69 -9.42 12.13 13.16
N THR A 70 -10.20 11.70 12.17
CA THR A 70 -10.52 12.47 10.95
C THR A 70 -12.01 12.43 10.66
N VAL A 71 -12.79 13.01 11.57
CA VAL A 71 -14.27 12.97 11.55
C VAL A 71 -14.89 13.63 10.31
N LYS A 72 -14.18 14.55 9.65
CA LYS A 72 -14.61 15.19 8.39
C LYS A 72 -14.01 14.53 7.13
N GLY A 73 -13.35 13.40 7.29
CA GLY A 73 -12.54 12.77 6.24
C GLY A 73 -11.07 13.23 6.28
N LYS A 74 -10.14 12.34 5.91
CA LYS A 74 -8.72 12.68 5.76
C LYS A 74 -8.50 13.65 4.60
N LYS A 75 -7.65 14.66 4.79
CA LYS A 75 -7.38 15.71 3.79
C LYS A 75 -6.31 15.33 2.77
N GLU A 76 -5.38 14.45 3.13
CA GLU A 76 -4.28 14.03 2.27
C GLU A 76 -4.58 12.66 1.64
N PHE A 77 -4.00 12.39 0.47
CA PHE A 77 -4.00 11.06 -0.11
C PHE A 77 -3.16 10.07 0.71
N ARG A 78 -3.38 8.77 0.49
CA ARG A 78 -2.59 7.73 1.16
C ARG A 78 -1.12 7.88 0.76
N LYS A 79 -0.20 7.60 1.67
CA LYS A 79 1.22 7.45 1.30
C LYS A 79 1.36 6.15 0.50
N ASP A 80 2.03 6.23 -0.64
CA ASP A 80 2.38 5.03 -1.40
C ASP A 80 3.71 4.48 -0.90
N ILE A 81 3.62 3.49 0.02
CA ILE A 81 4.81 2.87 0.59
C ILE A 81 5.52 2.01 -0.46
N GLY A 82 4.77 1.38 -1.37
CA GLY A 82 5.33 0.60 -2.47
C GLY A 82 6.27 1.42 -3.34
N GLU A 83 5.86 2.62 -3.76
CA GLU A 83 6.71 3.54 -4.53
C GLU A 83 7.97 3.95 -3.76
N ILE A 84 7.83 4.31 -2.47
CA ILE A 84 8.97 4.65 -1.61
C ILE A 84 9.96 3.48 -1.54
N ILE A 85 9.47 2.24 -1.39
CA ILE A 85 10.31 1.05 -1.35
C ILE A 85 10.99 0.80 -2.71
N ILE A 86 10.28 0.95 -3.82
CA ILE A 86 10.83 0.82 -5.18
C ILE A 86 11.98 1.82 -5.40
N ALA A 87 11.85 3.06 -4.90
CA ALA A 87 12.89 4.08 -5.00
C ALA A 87 14.20 3.71 -4.29
N HIS A 88 14.19 2.72 -3.38
CA HIS A 88 15.41 2.18 -2.76
C HIS A 88 16.06 1.06 -3.59
N HIS A 89 15.55 0.77 -4.79
CA HIS A 89 16.06 -0.26 -5.70
C HIS A 89 16.19 -1.65 -5.05
N VAL A 90 15.20 -2.02 -4.24
CA VAL A 90 15.15 -3.35 -3.62
C VAL A 90 15.04 -4.44 -4.69
N PRO A 91 15.60 -5.65 -4.48
CA PRO A 91 15.52 -6.72 -5.47
C PRO A 91 14.08 -7.16 -5.75
N TYR A 92 13.17 -7.02 -4.78
CA TYR A 92 11.76 -7.35 -4.95
C TYR A 92 10.82 -6.49 -4.10
N ALA A 93 9.80 -5.93 -4.72
CA ALA A 93 8.67 -5.30 -4.06
C ALA A 93 7.37 -5.69 -4.76
N ALA A 94 6.28 -5.91 -4.03
CA ALA A 94 5.00 -6.20 -4.66
C ALA A 94 3.83 -5.68 -3.83
N THR A 95 2.70 -5.47 -4.51
CA THR A 95 1.40 -5.32 -3.86
C THR A 95 0.58 -6.57 -4.06
N ALA A 96 -0.19 -6.94 -3.05
CA ALA A 96 -1.10 -8.08 -3.06
C ALA A 96 -2.43 -7.72 -2.41
N CYS A 97 -3.42 -8.59 -2.53
CA CYS A 97 -4.71 -8.45 -1.86
C CYS A 97 -5.17 -9.83 -1.37
N VAL A 98 -5.66 -9.89 -0.13
CA VAL A 98 -6.11 -11.16 0.49
C VAL A 98 -7.22 -11.87 -0.31
N SER A 99 -7.99 -11.12 -1.11
CA SER A 99 -9.04 -11.67 -1.97
C SER A 99 -8.53 -12.38 -3.23
N TYR A 100 -7.21 -12.34 -3.49
CA TYR A 100 -6.53 -13.02 -4.59
C TYR A 100 -5.43 -13.95 -4.02
N PRO A 101 -5.82 -15.05 -3.36
CA PRO A 101 -4.88 -15.89 -2.60
C PRO A 101 -3.81 -16.56 -3.47
N GLU A 102 -4.13 -16.92 -4.71
CA GLU A 102 -3.17 -17.51 -5.65
C GLU A 102 -2.07 -16.52 -6.05
N ASP A 103 -2.43 -15.26 -6.35
CA ASP A 103 -1.49 -14.17 -6.62
C ASP A 103 -0.56 -13.94 -5.41
N LEU A 104 -1.14 -13.84 -4.21
CA LEU A 104 -0.38 -13.69 -2.97
C LEU A 104 0.57 -14.87 -2.72
N TYR A 105 0.08 -16.10 -2.87
CA TYR A 105 0.88 -17.31 -2.68
C TYR A 105 2.07 -17.36 -3.65
N ASN A 106 1.84 -17.08 -4.93
CA ASN A 106 2.89 -17.08 -5.94
C ASN A 106 3.95 -16.01 -5.68
N LYS A 107 3.54 -14.80 -5.26
CA LYS A 107 4.45 -13.71 -4.86
C LYS A 107 5.32 -14.12 -3.68
N VAL A 108 4.72 -14.63 -2.60
CA VAL A 108 5.47 -15.11 -1.43
C VAL A 108 6.43 -16.25 -1.81
N LYS A 109 5.97 -17.25 -2.56
CA LYS A 109 6.82 -18.37 -3.02
C LYS A 109 8.03 -17.87 -3.82
N LYS A 110 7.83 -16.91 -4.72
CA LYS A 110 8.89 -16.31 -5.53
C LYS A 110 9.95 -15.61 -4.67
N THR A 111 9.53 -14.90 -3.62
CA THR A 111 10.47 -14.20 -2.72
C THR A 111 11.47 -15.11 -2.02
N MET A 112 11.14 -16.39 -1.83
CA MET A 112 12.02 -17.37 -1.17
C MET A 112 13.32 -17.62 -1.94
N GLY A 113 13.30 -17.43 -3.27
CA GLY A 113 14.48 -17.57 -4.13
C GLY A 113 15.32 -16.29 -4.26
N ILE A 114 14.84 -15.15 -3.77
CA ILE A 114 15.46 -13.84 -4.01
C ILE A 114 16.33 -13.42 -2.82
N ARG A 115 17.60 -13.11 -3.09
CA ARG A 115 18.55 -12.59 -2.09
C ARG A 115 18.39 -11.07 -1.96
N GLY A 116 18.49 -10.57 -0.73
CA GLY A 116 18.32 -9.15 -0.38
C GLY A 116 16.97 -8.81 0.25
N PRO A 117 16.72 -7.53 0.55
CA PRO A 117 15.50 -7.06 1.20
C PRO A 117 14.31 -7.15 0.24
N LYS A 118 13.18 -7.66 0.73
CA LYS A 118 11.98 -7.87 -0.07
C LYS A 118 10.78 -7.32 0.66
N TYR A 119 9.80 -6.82 -0.09
CA TYR A 119 8.63 -6.19 0.49
C TYR A 119 7.36 -6.64 -0.21
N ILE A 120 6.31 -6.97 0.56
CA ILE A 120 4.97 -7.19 0.04
C ILE A 120 3.98 -6.38 0.86
N GLU A 121 3.25 -5.49 0.21
CA GLU A 121 2.12 -4.78 0.81
C GLU A 121 0.81 -5.48 0.47
N ILE A 122 0.15 -6.02 1.49
CA ILE A 122 -1.08 -6.79 1.33
C ILE A 122 -2.25 -5.92 1.74
N LEU A 123 -3.13 -5.60 0.79
CA LEU A 123 -4.42 -5.03 1.12
C LEU A 123 -5.27 -6.07 1.84
N ALA A 124 -5.71 -5.70 3.03
CA ALA A 124 -6.58 -6.53 3.84
C ALA A 124 -7.78 -5.71 4.33
N PRO A 125 -8.96 -5.91 3.72
CA PRO A 125 -10.19 -5.26 4.16
C PRO A 125 -10.45 -5.55 5.63
N CYS A 126 -10.71 -4.50 6.41
CA CYS A 126 -10.95 -4.59 7.84
C CYS A 126 -12.41 -4.23 8.14
N PRO A 127 -13.29 -5.21 8.42
CA PRO A 127 -14.71 -4.96 8.67
C PRO A 127 -15.02 -3.89 9.72
N PRO A 128 -14.43 -3.92 10.94
CA PRO A 128 -14.70 -2.88 11.94
C PRO A 128 -14.19 -1.50 11.46
N GLY A 129 -13.04 -1.49 10.81
CA GLY A 129 -12.37 -0.28 10.36
C GLY A 129 -13.05 0.46 9.21
N TRP A 130 -13.43 -0.32 8.20
CA TRP A 130 -14.05 0.17 6.98
C TRP A 130 -15.57 0.24 7.13
N ARG A 131 -16.10 -0.31 8.23
CA ARG A 131 -17.52 -0.34 8.63
C ARG A 131 -18.37 -1.03 7.57
N PHE A 132 -18.08 -2.31 7.33
CA PHE A 132 -18.85 -3.20 6.46
C PHE A 132 -19.01 -4.58 7.13
N SER A 133 -19.92 -5.41 6.62
CA SER A 133 -20.21 -6.73 7.20
C SER A 133 -19.11 -7.77 6.92
N MET A 134 -18.75 -8.62 7.89
CA MET A 134 -17.59 -9.51 7.77
C MET A 134 -17.66 -10.49 6.59
N ASP A 135 -18.86 -10.94 6.20
CA ASP A 135 -19.10 -11.83 5.05
C ASP A 135 -18.66 -11.20 3.72
N LYS A 136 -18.60 -9.86 3.65
CA LYS A 136 -18.20 -9.10 2.47
C LYS A 136 -16.69 -8.89 2.34
N THR A 137 -15.87 -9.47 3.21
CA THR A 137 -14.40 -9.26 3.21
C THR A 137 -13.75 -9.59 1.86
N VAL A 138 -14.09 -10.73 1.26
CA VAL A 138 -13.53 -11.13 -0.03
C VAL A 138 -14.03 -10.20 -1.15
N GLU A 139 -15.32 -9.90 -1.17
CA GLU A 139 -15.94 -8.99 -2.13
C GLU A 139 -15.28 -7.60 -2.10
N MET A 140 -15.05 -7.07 -0.90
CA MET A 140 -14.43 -5.77 -0.69
C MET A 140 -13.01 -5.67 -1.26
N GLY A 141 -12.20 -6.73 -1.12
CA GLY A 141 -10.86 -6.78 -1.70
C GLY A 141 -10.86 -7.01 -3.21
N LYS A 142 -11.84 -7.74 -3.75
CA LYS A 142 -12.03 -7.87 -5.21
C LYS A 142 -12.43 -6.53 -5.83
N LEU A 143 -13.42 -5.86 -5.26
CA LEU A 143 -13.85 -4.54 -5.72
C LEU A 143 -12.71 -3.52 -5.68
N ALA A 144 -11.86 -3.53 -4.65
CA ALA A 144 -10.71 -2.64 -4.59
C ALA A 144 -9.79 -2.77 -5.82
N VAL A 145 -9.56 -3.99 -6.30
CA VAL A 145 -8.73 -4.27 -7.48
C VAL A 145 -9.50 -4.03 -8.79
N GLU A 146 -10.75 -4.46 -8.86
CA GLU A 146 -11.62 -4.30 -10.04
C GLU A 146 -11.97 -2.84 -10.35
N THR A 147 -12.05 -1.96 -9.33
CA THR A 147 -12.20 -0.51 -9.53
C THR A 147 -10.86 0.19 -9.75
N GLY A 148 -9.74 -0.53 -9.67
CA GLY A 148 -8.39 0.02 -9.78
C GLY A 148 -7.95 0.88 -8.59
N ALA A 149 -8.67 0.86 -7.47
CA ALA A 149 -8.29 1.60 -6.26
C ALA A 149 -7.07 0.98 -5.55
N TRP A 150 -6.85 -0.32 -5.77
CA TRP A 150 -5.65 -1.05 -5.37
C TRP A 150 -5.06 -1.76 -6.59
N ILE A 151 -3.80 -1.47 -6.90
CA ILE A 151 -3.12 -2.02 -8.07
C ILE A 151 -2.32 -3.24 -7.62
N LEU A 152 -2.45 -4.37 -8.31
CA LEU A 152 -1.60 -5.55 -8.14
C LEU A 152 -0.42 -5.49 -9.11
N TYR A 153 0.80 -5.42 -8.56
CA TYR A 153 2.02 -5.43 -9.34
C TYR A 153 3.15 -6.16 -8.61
N GLU A 154 4.20 -6.48 -9.37
CA GLU A 154 5.52 -6.88 -8.91
C GLU A 154 6.58 -5.99 -9.53
N TYR A 155 7.50 -5.53 -8.70
CA TYR A 155 8.76 -4.91 -9.09
C TYR A 155 9.89 -5.89 -8.78
N GLU A 156 10.66 -6.26 -9.78
CA GLU A 156 11.78 -7.18 -9.66
C GLU A 156 12.98 -6.64 -10.44
N ASN A 157 14.09 -6.42 -9.72
CA ASN A 157 15.37 -5.99 -10.30
C ASN A 157 15.26 -4.84 -11.32
N GLY A 158 14.53 -3.78 -10.98
CA GLY A 158 14.38 -2.62 -11.87
C GLY A 158 13.12 -2.63 -12.74
N LYS A 159 12.46 -3.78 -12.91
CA LYS A 159 11.33 -3.93 -13.83
C LYS A 159 10.01 -4.09 -13.08
N LEU A 160 9.02 -3.27 -13.44
CA LEU A 160 7.66 -3.38 -12.90
C LEU A 160 6.75 -4.14 -13.88
N SER A 161 5.91 -5.01 -13.34
CA SER A 161 4.90 -5.76 -14.09
C SER A 161 3.59 -5.86 -13.31
N PHE A 162 2.46 -5.80 -14.01
CA PHE A 162 1.14 -5.94 -13.40
C PHE A 162 0.69 -7.41 -13.36
N ASN A 163 -0.16 -7.78 -12.40
CA ASN A 163 -0.71 -9.12 -12.26
C ASN A 163 -2.26 -9.14 -12.38
N GLY A 164 -2.81 -10.29 -12.74
CA GLY A 164 -4.26 -10.57 -12.69
C GLY A 164 -5.14 -9.51 -13.34
N ILE A 165 -6.19 -9.07 -12.63
CA ILE A 165 -7.12 -8.04 -13.10
C ILE A 165 -6.40 -6.71 -13.36
N SER A 166 -5.41 -6.34 -12.53
CA SER A 166 -4.64 -5.11 -12.75
C SER A 166 -3.85 -5.15 -14.06
N LYS A 167 -3.34 -6.31 -14.47
CA LYS A 167 -2.74 -6.51 -15.80
C LYS A 167 -3.77 -6.31 -16.92
N SER A 168 -4.96 -6.91 -16.78
CA SER A 168 -6.03 -6.75 -17.77
C SER A 168 -6.52 -5.30 -17.89
N ILE A 169 -6.54 -4.54 -16.78
CA ILE A 169 -6.82 -3.09 -16.78
C ILE A 169 -5.69 -2.33 -17.49
N ALA A 170 -4.43 -2.66 -17.19
CA ALA A 170 -3.28 -1.99 -17.80
C ALA A 170 -3.25 -2.16 -19.32
N GLU A 171 -3.59 -3.35 -19.81
CA GLU A 171 -3.64 -3.73 -21.23
C GLU A 171 -4.95 -3.31 -21.93
N GLY A 172 -5.90 -2.70 -21.23
CA GLY A 172 -7.20 -2.27 -21.80
C GLY A 172 -8.17 -3.41 -22.11
N LYS A 173 -7.87 -4.64 -21.66
CA LYS A 173 -8.72 -5.83 -21.84
C LYS A 173 -9.86 -5.92 -20.83
N TYR A 174 -9.77 -5.17 -19.74
CA TYR A 174 -10.79 -5.08 -18.70
C TYR A 174 -11.12 -3.62 -18.41
N LYS A 175 -12.41 -3.27 -18.45
CA LYS A 175 -12.89 -1.95 -18.06
C LYS A 175 -13.09 -1.91 -16.54
N PRO A 176 -12.38 -1.04 -15.79
CA PRO A 176 -12.54 -0.94 -14.35
C PRO A 176 -13.99 -0.64 -13.95
N LYS A 177 -14.43 -1.24 -12.84
CA LYS A 177 -15.71 -0.91 -12.22
C LYS A 177 -15.68 0.53 -11.68
N PRO A 178 -16.84 1.21 -11.56
CA PRO A 178 -16.91 2.51 -10.90
C PRO A 178 -16.37 2.45 -9.47
N VAL A 179 -15.43 3.35 -9.11
CA VAL A 179 -14.88 3.42 -7.75
C VAL A 179 -15.96 3.64 -6.69
N GLU A 180 -17.07 4.29 -7.06
CA GLU A 180 -18.21 4.51 -6.16
C GLU A 180 -18.83 3.20 -5.66
N ASP A 181 -18.77 2.11 -6.44
CA ASP A 181 -19.30 0.80 -6.01
C ASP A 181 -18.50 0.24 -4.84
N TRP A 182 -17.18 0.48 -4.82
CA TRP A 182 -16.31 0.13 -3.70
C TRP A 182 -16.49 1.08 -2.51
N LEU A 183 -16.67 2.39 -2.75
CA LEU A 183 -16.83 3.39 -1.69
C LEU A 183 -18.17 3.26 -0.95
N LYS A 184 -19.28 3.00 -1.67
CA LYS A 184 -20.63 2.91 -1.10
C LYS A 184 -20.78 1.78 -0.08
N LEU A 185 -20.05 0.69 -0.26
CA LEU A 185 -20.08 -0.46 0.64
C LEU A 185 -19.33 -0.22 1.97
N GLN A 186 -18.64 0.91 2.11
CA GLN A 186 -17.81 1.22 3.27
C GLN A 186 -18.43 2.36 4.07
N GLY A 187 -18.82 2.08 5.32
CA GLY A 187 -19.36 3.11 6.21
C GLY A 187 -18.38 4.26 6.49
N ARG A 188 -17.06 4.07 6.32
CA ARG A 188 -16.08 5.16 6.43
C ARG A 188 -16.16 6.22 5.31
N PHE A 189 -16.90 5.95 4.23
CA PHE A 189 -17.16 6.88 3.14
C PHE A 189 -18.64 7.27 3.01
N SER A 190 -19.51 6.83 3.92
CA SER A 190 -20.96 7.06 3.81
C SER A 190 -21.33 8.55 3.73
N HIS A 191 -20.55 9.41 4.38
CA HIS A 191 -20.72 10.86 4.39
C HIS A 191 -20.44 11.53 3.04
N LEU A 192 -19.83 10.83 2.08
CA LEU A 192 -19.65 11.33 0.71
C LEU A 192 -20.91 11.17 -0.15
N PHE A 193 -21.88 10.40 0.32
CA PHE A 193 -23.10 10.07 -0.43
C PHE A 193 -24.37 10.60 0.25
N LYS A 194 -24.27 11.19 1.45
CA LYS A 194 -25.41 11.66 2.25
C LYS A 194 -25.06 12.97 2.96
N PRO A 195 -25.99 13.95 3.05
CA PRO A 195 -27.33 13.95 2.44
C PRO A 195 -27.29 14.11 0.92
N GLU A 196 -26.33 14.87 0.40
CA GLU A 196 -26.03 14.98 -1.02
C GLU A 196 -24.69 14.34 -1.35
N LYS A 197 -24.48 14.04 -2.62
CA LYS A 197 -23.23 13.45 -3.10
C LYS A 197 -22.13 14.52 -3.15
N ASP A 198 -21.04 14.32 -2.42
CA ASP A 198 -19.85 15.16 -2.49
C ASP A 198 -19.06 14.84 -3.76
N ILE A 199 -19.51 15.43 -4.88
CA ILE A 199 -18.93 15.21 -6.21
C ILE A 199 -17.47 15.67 -6.25
N VAL A 200 -17.13 16.74 -5.53
CA VAL A 200 -15.77 17.30 -5.52
C VAL A 200 -14.77 16.27 -4.96
N ARG A 201 -15.06 15.70 -3.78
CA ARG A 201 -14.17 14.69 -3.18
C ARG A 201 -14.14 13.39 -3.96
N ILE A 202 -15.29 12.97 -4.51
CA ILE A 202 -15.36 11.75 -5.32
C ILE A 202 -14.54 11.90 -6.61
N ASN A 203 -14.60 13.06 -7.27
CA ASN A 203 -13.78 13.33 -8.45
C ASN A 203 -12.30 13.38 -8.08
N ALA A 204 -11.93 14.02 -6.97
CA ALA A 204 -10.54 14.00 -6.50
C ALA A 204 -10.01 12.57 -6.25
N ILE A 205 -10.84 11.64 -5.76
CA ILE A 205 -10.47 10.22 -5.66
C ILE A 205 -10.25 9.60 -7.04
N LYS A 206 -11.15 9.86 -8.00
CA LYS A 206 -11.06 9.32 -9.37
C LYS A 206 -9.81 9.84 -10.08
N ASP A 207 -9.54 11.14 -9.99
CA ASP A 207 -8.37 11.77 -10.56
C ASP A 207 -7.08 11.18 -9.96
N HIS A 208 -6.99 11.06 -8.64
CA HIS A 208 -5.83 10.44 -8.00
C HIS A 208 -5.62 8.98 -8.41
N ILE A 209 -6.68 8.19 -8.56
CA ILE A 209 -6.58 6.82 -9.07
C ILE A 209 -6.04 6.83 -10.50
N ARG A 210 -6.58 7.67 -11.40
CA ARG A 210 -6.08 7.81 -12.78
C ARG A 210 -4.59 8.16 -12.78
N ASP A 211 -4.20 9.19 -12.04
CA ASP A 211 -2.82 9.69 -12.01
C ASP A 211 -1.86 8.61 -11.45
N THR A 212 -2.30 7.85 -10.43
CA THR A 212 -1.56 6.70 -9.89
C THR A 212 -1.35 5.62 -10.97
N TRP A 213 -2.41 5.28 -11.72
CA TRP A 213 -2.30 4.31 -12.82
C TRP A 213 -1.36 4.78 -13.92
N GLU A 214 -1.42 6.04 -14.32
CA GLU A 214 -0.52 6.62 -15.32
C GLU A 214 0.94 6.56 -14.86
N HIS A 215 1.20 6.88 -13.59
CA HIS A 215 2.53 6.77 -13.00
C HIS A 215 3.06 5.34 -13.04
N TYR A 216 2.30 4.36 -12.53
CA TYR A 216 2.74 2.96 -12.52
C TYR A 216 2.87 2.37 -13.93
N LYS A 217 2.05 2.81 -14.89
CA LYS A 217 2.22 2.42 -16.31
C LYS A 217 3.52 2.94 -16.89
N LYS A 218 3.91 4.18 -16.58
CA LYS A 218 5.22 4.73 -16.98
C LYS A 218 6.36 3.92 -16.36
N LEU A 219 6.27 3.57 -15.07
CA LEU A 219 7.26 2.71 -14.41
C LEU A 219 7.34 1.30 -15.02
N ALA A 220 6.23 0.74 -15.49
CA ALA A 220 6.20 -0.57 -16.16
C ALA A 220 6.74 -0.55 -17.60
N SER A 221 6.76 0.63 -18.24
CA SER A 221 7.26 0.79 -19.61
C SER A 221 8.77 1.05 -19.70
N LEU A 222 9.42 1.31 -18.56
CA LEU A 222 10.88 1.42 -18.41
C LEU A 222 11.50 0.02 -18.26
#